data_AF-A0A939PCN6-F1
#
_entry.id   AF-A0A939PCN6-F1
#
_cell.length_a   1.000
_cell.length_b   1.000
_cell.length_c   1.000
_cell.angle_alpha   90.00
_cell.angle_beta   90.00
_cell.angle_gamma   90.00
#
_symmetry.space_group_name_H-M   'P 1'
#
loop_
_entity.id
_entity.type
_entity.pdbx_description
1 polymer ?
#
loop_
_entity_poly.entity_id
_entity_poly.type
_entity_poly.pdbx_seq_one_letter_code
_entity_poly.pdbx_strand_id
1 'polypeptide(L)'
;MAVKEPLRPLSGIKPIGKPGHWRVTVYYTLVESFHHGPAKAVKGCAEFHCSHGKAALGSYPKDFLDSVQIEGSGRITSGPQRGRYLNWSHIVGWWLDDTTRDSAGKPLRPFGTAAADRDVLARGHRFVITDCGKDDDGHTIDAKVCTRLRSAEWTVTDLFRPGYGGEHHADLYIGEETGPNFAKSPWYTELSGATLYTR
;
A
#
# COMPACT_ATOMS: atom_id res chain seq x y z
N MET A 1 -15.13 -17.68 -47.06
CA MET A 1 -14.77 -16.46 -46.29
C MET A 1 -15.46 -16.58 -44.94
N ALA A 2 -14.70 -16.87 -43.87
CA ALA A 2 -15.26 -16.94 -42.52
C ALA A 2 -15.31 -15.53 -41.95
N VAL A 3 -16.51 -15.06 -41.63
CA VAL A 3 -16.72 -13.79 -40.91
C VAL A 3 -16.26 -14.02 -39.49
N LYS A 4 -15.19 -13.32 -39.06
CA LYS A 4 -14.81 -13.24 -37.64
C LYS A 4 -15.93 -12.52 -36.91
N GLU A 5 -16.67 -13.23 -36.06
CA GLU A 5 -17.57 -12.59 -35.10
C GLU A 5 -16.74 -11.63 -34.22
N PRO A 6 -17.20 -10.39 -34.00
CA PRO A 6 -16.58 -9.51 -33.03
C PRO A 6 -16.79 -10.08 -31.62
N LEU A 7 -15.71 -10.18 -30.86
CA LEU A 7 -15.72 -10.56 -29.45
C LEU A 7 -16.72 -9.66 -28.70
N ARG A 8 -17.74 -10.27 -28.09
CA ARG A 8 -18.68 -9.56 -27.21
C ARG A 8 -17.90 -8.97 -26.01
N PRO A 9 -18.10 -7.70 -25.65
CA PRO A 9 -17.53 -7.17 -24.41
C PRO A 9 -18.07 -7.96 -23.23
N LEU A 10 -17.18 -8.39 -22.32
CA LEU A 10 -17.54 -9.02 -21.07
C LEU A 10 -18.51 -8.08 -20.32
N SER A 11 -19.77 -8.49 -20.18
CA SER A 11 -20.79 -7.72 -19.48
C SER A 11 -20.38 -7.53 -18.01
N GLY A 12 -20.20 -6.28 -17.56
CA GLY A 12 -19.96 -5.94 -16.15
C GLY A 12 -18.67 -5.16 -15.86
N ILE A 13 -17.75 -5.06 -16.83
CA ILE A 13 -16.51 -4.29 -16.66
C ILE A 13 -16.71 -2.87 -17.21
N LYS A 14 -16.70 -1.87 -16.34
CA LYS A 14 -16.82 -0.44 -16.70
C LYS A 14 -15.60 0.33 -16.19
N PRO A 15 -15.18 1.40 -16.89
CA PRO A 15 -14.16 2.28 -16.35
C PRO A 15 -14.68 2.92 -15.06
N ILE A 16 -13.82 3.00 -14.06
CA ILE A 16 -14.09 3.78 -12.84
C ILE A 16 -13.64 5.20 -13.13
N GLY A 17 -14.57 6.16 -13.11
CA GLY A 17 -14.27 7.53 -13.54
C GLY A 17 -13.84 7.62 -15.00
N LYS A 18 -13.09 8.67 -15.34
CA LYS A 18 -12.58 8.89 -16.70
C LYS A 18 -11.32 8.03 -16.93
N PRO A 19 -11.19 7.31 -18.06
CA PRO A 19 -9.93 6.67 -18.43
C PRO A 19 -8.78 7.68 -18.51
N GLY A 20 -7.60 7.27 -18.06
CA GLY A 20 -6.40 8.09 -18.10
C GLY A 20 -6.36 9.23 -17.08
N HIS A 21 -7.16 9.17 -16.01
CA HIS A 21 -7.28 10.25 -15.02
C HIS A 21 -6.93 9.82 -13.59
N TRP A 22 -6.62 8.54 -13.35
CA TRP A 22 -6.27 8.11 -12.01
C TRP A 22 -4.82 8.40 -11.68
N ARG A 23 -4.59 8.90 -10.48
CA ARG A 23 -3.32 8.84 -9.78
C ARG A 23 -3.30 7.55 -8.99
N VAL A 24 -2.26 6.75 -9.12
CA VAL A 24 -2.10 5.53 -8.32
C VAL A 24 -0.71 5.48 -7.72
N THR A 25 -0.63 5.47 -6.40
CA THR A 25 0.63 5.31 -5.67
C THR A 25 0.76 3.87 -5.15
N VAL A 26 1.90 3.57 -4.55
CA VAL A 26 2.10 2.33 -3.80
C VAL A 26 2.51 2.63 -2.37
N TYR A 27 2.16 1.71 -1.47
CA TYR A 27 2.68 1.66 -0.11
C TYR A 27 3.10 0.24 0.26
N TYR A 28 4.00 0.12 1.22
CA TYR A 28 4.68 -1.13 1.52
C TYR A 28 5.04 -1.23 3.00
N THR A 29 5.38 -2.44 3.43
CA THR A 29 5.84 -2.70 4.79
C THR A 29 7.35 -2.61 4.83
N LEU A 30 7.88 -1.78 5.72
CA LEU A 30 9.31 -1.66 5.94
C LEU A 30 9.89 -2.95 6.51
N VAL A 31 11.17 -3.21 6.29
CA VAL A 31 11.89 -4.34 6.89
C VAL A 31 13.07 -3.79 7.65
N GLU A 32 13.04 -3.89 8.99
CA GLU A 32 13.99 -3.24 9.90
C GLU A 32 15.47 -3.39 9.48
N SER A 33 15.88 -4.55 8.98
CA SER A 33 17.26 -4.83 8.59
C SER A 33 17.80 -3.97 7.42
N PHE A 34 16.92 -3.32 6.65
CA PHE A 34 17.30 -2.42 5.56
C PHE A 34 17.44 -0.95 6.00
N HIS A 35 17.20 -0.69 7.28
CA HIS A 35 17.18 0.62 7.89
C HIS A 35 18.29 0.74 8.95
N HIS A 36 18.74 1.97 9.22
CA HIS A 36 20.00 2.26 9.91
C HIS A 36 19.93 3.45 10.87
N GLY A 37 21.06 3.74 11.51
CA GLY A 37 21.19 4.88 12.42
C GLY A 37 20.84 4.54 13.87
N PRO A 38 20.77 5.56 14.73
CA PRO A 38 20.72 5.35 16.17
C PRO A 38 19.40 4.69 16.58
N ALA A 39 19.50 3.67 17.42
CA ALA A 39 18.33 3.00 17.98
C ALA A 39 17.54 3.96 18.89
N LYS A 40 16.23 3.98 18.73
CA LYS A 40 15.30 4.75 19.54
C LYS A 40 14.29 3.85 20.21
N ALA A 41 14.11 4.05 21.51
CA ALA A 41 13.10 3.33 22.28
C ALA A 41 11.69 3.73 21.84
N VAL A 42 10.84 2.73 21.66
CA VAL A 42 9.43 2.88 21.30
C VAL A 42 8.55 2.44 22.45
N LYS A 43 7.51 3.22 22.71
CA LYS A 43 6.44 2.86 23.64
C LYS A 43 5.10 2.85 22.92
N GLY A 44 4.24 1.91 23.31
CA GLY A 44 2.94 1.74 22.71
C GLY A 44 2.18 0.56 23.30
N CYS A 45 1.35 -0.04 22.48
CA CYS A 45 0.55 -1.20 22.80
C CYS A 45 1.30 -2.50 22.47
N ALA A 46 1.34 -3.45 23.39
CA ALA A 46 2.01 -4.74 23.14
C ALA A 46 1.21 -5.66 22.18
N GLU A 47 -0.04 -5.28 21.88
CA GLU A 47 -1.02 -5.98 21.06
C GLU A 47 -1.97 -4.98 20.37
N PHE A 48 -2.68 -5.44 19.34
CA PHE A 48 -3.55 -4.64 18.47
C PHE A 48 -4.71 -3.92 19.19
N HIS A 49 -5.25 -4.50 20.26
CA HIS A 49 -6.42 -3.95 20.97
C HIS A 49 -6.02 -3.02 22.13
N CYS A 50 -5.42 -1.88 21.80
CA CYS A 50 -5.09 -0.83 22.75
C CYS A 50 -4.91 0.51 22.02
N SER A 51 -5.02 1.63 22.75
CA SER A 51 -4.73 2.97 22.23
C SER A 51 -3.75 3.71 23.15
N HIS A 52 -2.73 4.33 22.58
CA HIS A 52 -1.71 5.12 23.29
C HIS A 52 -1.07 4.41 24.49
N GLY A 53 -0.77 3.12 24.31
CA GLY A 53 -0.12 2.30 25.34
C GLY A 53 1.25 2.84 25.76
N LYS A 54 1.71 2.40 26.94
CA LYS A 54 2.99 2.83 27.53
C LYS A 54 4.00 1.69 27.66
N ALA A 55 3.68 0.50 27.14
CA ALA A 55 4.56 -0.65 27.19
C ALA A 55 5.81 -0.38 26.35
N ALA A 56 6.97 -0.87 26.81
CA ALA A 56 8.19 -0.81 26.01
C ALA A 56 8.09 -1.83 24.88
N LEU A 57 8.11 -1.35 23.63
CA LEU A 57 7.97 -2.20 22.44
C LEU A 57 9.33 -2.62 21.85
N GLY A 58 10.42 -2.06 22.36
CA GLY A 58 11.77 -2.28 21.87
C GLY A 58 12.46 -0.97 21.51
N SER A 59 13.65 -1.09 20.92
CA SER A 59 14.41 0.03 20.37
C SER A 59 14.83 -0.31 18.95
N TYR A 60 14.53 0.56 17.99
CA TYR A 60 14.71 0.29 16.56
C TYR A 60 15.42 1.46 15.87
N PRO A 61 16.05 1.25 14.69
CA PRO A 61 16.68 2.32 13.94
C PRO A 61 15.75 3.53 13.75
N LYS A 62 16.26 4.75 13.92
CA LYS A 62 15.43 5.97 13.82
C LYS A 62 14.73 6.06 12.46
N ASP A 63 15.44 5.80 11.38
CA ASP A 63 14.89 5.92 10.02
C ASP A 63 13.79 4.88 9.75
N PHE A 64 13.91 3.66 10.28
CA PHE A 64 12.84 2.65 10.28
C PHE A 64 11.59 3.21 10.95
N LEU A 65 11.73 3.81 12.13
CA LEU A 65 10.59 4.39 12.85
C LEU A 65 9.95 5.54 12.08
N ASP A 66 10.75 6.46 11.56
CA ASP A 66 10.24 7.59 10.77
C ASP A 66 9.45 7.06 9.54
N SER A 67 9.98 6.05 8.84
CA SER A 67 9.32 5.43 7.69
C SER A 67 8.05 4.67 8.08
N VAL A 68 8.03 3.94 9.20
CA VAL A 68 6.80 3.27 9.68
C VAL A 68 5.71 4.28 10.03
N GLN A 69 6.04 5.49 10.48
CA GLN A 69 5.02 6.53 10.69
C GLN A 69 4.43 7.09 9.37
N ILE A 70 5.11 6.87 8.24
CA ILE A 70 4.64 7.28 6.93
C ILE A 70 3.84 6.15 6.29
N GLU A 71 4.43 4.96 6.18
CA GLU A 71 3.87 3.79 5.49
C GLU A 71 2.89 2.98 6.35
N GLY A 72 2.94 3.16 7.67
CA GLY A 72 2.03 2.56 8.66
C GLY A 72 2.52 1.26 9.29
N SER A 73 3.41 0.49 8.65
CA SER A 73 3.85 -0.82 9.17
C SER A 73 5.33 -1.14 8.87
N GLY A 74 5.99 -1.82 9.80
CA GLY A 74 7.34 -2.34 9.60
C GLY A 74 7.56 -3.69 10.28
N ARG A 75 8.18 -4.63 9.57
CA ARG A 75 8.59 -5.92 10.11
C ARG A 75 9.87 -5.80 10.91
N ILE A 76 9.80 -6.30 12.15
CA ILE A 76 10.93 -6.39 13.06
C ILE A 76 11.76 -7.63 12.69
N THR A 77 13.06 -7.45 12.53
CA THR A 77 14.04 -8.48 12.16
C THR A 77 15.05 -8.78 13.25
N SER A 78 15.10 -7.97 14.31
CA SER A 78 16.05 -8.09 15.40
C SER A 78 15.38 -8.18 16.79
N GLY A 79 16.17 -8.58 17.79
CA GLY A 79 15.74 -8.57 19.19
C GLY A 79 14.58 -9.52 19.55
N PRO A 80 13.96 -9.33 20.73
CA PRO A 80 12.93 -10.22 21.25
C PRO A 80 11.62 -10.23 20.46
N GLN A 81 11.33 -9.17 19.69
CA GLN A 81 10.10 -9.03 18.90
C GLN A 81 10.30 -9.43 17.43
N ARG A 82 11.45 -10.04 17.09
CA ARG A 82 11.76 -10.49 15.72
C ARG A 82 10.63 -11.34 15.13
N GLY A 83 10.24 -10.98 13.91
CA GLY A 83 9.16 -11.62 13.17
C GLY A 83 7.80 -10.96 13.34
N ARG A 84 7.63 -10.11 14.35
CA ARG A 84 6.40 -9.32 14.55
C ARG A 84 6.44 -8.02 13.74
N TYR A 85 5.30 -7.36 13.66
CA TYR A 85 5.13 -6.09 12.98
C TYR A 85 4.97 -4.98 14.01
N LEU A 86 5.80 -3.95 13.88
CA LEU A 86 5.60 -2.66 14.52
C LEU A 86 4.71 -1.82 13.61
N ASN A 87 3.52 -1.49 14.08
CA ASN A 87 2.55 -0.72 13.33
C ASN A 87 2.35 0.65 13.97
N TRP A 88 1.91 1.63 13.18
CA TRP A 88 1.64 2.98 13.65
C TRP A 88 0.41 3.60 12.99
N SER A 89 -0.33 4.40 13.76
CA SER A 89 -1.33 5.31 13.23
C SER A 89 -1.46 6.55 14.13
N HIS A 90 -2.00 7.63 13.58
CA HIS A 90 -2.24 8.85 14.35
C HIS A 90 -3.25 8.64 15.51
N ILE A 91 -4.19 7.69 15.36
CA ILE A 91 -5.26 7.45 16.35
C ILE A 91 -4.78 6.51 17.47
N VAL A 92 -3.97 5.51 17.14
CA VAL A 92 -3.55 4.47 18.10
C VAL A 92 -2.19 4.77 18.70
N GLY A 93 -1.30 5.44 17.96
CA GLY A 93 0.14 5.43 18.23
C GLY A 93 0.76 4.12 17.76
N TRP A 94 1.77 3.63 18.49
CA TRP A 94 2.49 2.40 18.16
C TRP A 94 1.82 1.16 18.73
N TRP A 95 1.81 0.06 17.98
CA TRP A 95 1.47 -1.25 18.53
C TRP A 95 2.26 -2.39 17.87
N LEU A 96 2.36 -3.52 18.59
CA LEU A 96 2.87 -4.77 18.04
C LEU A 96 1.72 -5.67 17.58
N ASP A 97 1.93 -6.37 16.48
CA ASP A 97 0.99 -7.35 15.91
C ASP A 97 1.79 -8.46 15.21
N ASP A 98 1.11 -9.53 14.84
CA ASP A 98 1.69 -10.65 14.09
C ASP A 98 1.46 -10.48 12.58
N THR A 99 0.79 -9.39 12.17
CA THR A 99 0.53 -9.01 10.78
C THR A 99 0.37 -7.49 10.64
N THR A 100 0.50 -6.98 9.43
CA THR A 100 0.02 -5.64 9.04
C THR A 100 -1.51 -5.60 8.98
N ARG A 101 -2.12 -4.44 9.24
CA ARG A 101 -3.58 -4.28 9.35
C ARG A 101 -4.09 -3.13 8.48
N ASP A 102 -5.25 -3.32 7.85
CA ASP A 102 -6.03 -2.25 7.23
C ASP A 102 -6.78 -1.41 8.27
N SER A 103 -7.41 -0.32 7.82
CA SER A 103 -8.24 0.56 8.65
C SER A 103 -9.41 -0.10 9.41
N ALA A 104 -9.77 -1.36 9.13
CA ALA A 104 -10.76 -2.14 9.89
C ALA A 104 -10.14 -3.28 10.72
N GLY A 105 -8.81 -3.33 10.81
CA GLY A 105 -8.10 -4.36 11.59
C GLY A 105 -7.97 -5.70 10.88
N LYS A 106 -8.15 -5.78 9.56
CA LYS A 106 -7.94 -7.02 8.80
C LYS A 106 -6.53 -7.04 8.19
N PRO A 107 -5.93 -8.22 7.99
CA PRO A 107 -4.61 -8.31 7.36
C PRO A 107 -4.55 -7.65 5.98
N LEU A 108 -3.53 -6.82 5.72
CA LEU A 108 -3.24 -6.33 4.38
C LEU A 108 -2.78 -7.48 3.47
N ARG A 109 -3.22 -7.47 2.22
CA ARG A 109 -2.85 -8.48 1.22
C ARG A 109 -1.98 -7.86 0.13
N PRO A 110 -0.70 -8.25 0.00
CA PRO A 110 0.16 -7.78 -1.07
C PRO A 110 -0.49 -8.06 -2.43
N PHE A 111 -0.55 -7.04 -3.29
CA PHE A 111 -1.20 -7.14 -4.59
C PHE A 111 -2.67 -7.58 -4.50
N GLY A 112 -3.40 -7.03 -3.53
CA GLY A 112 -4.80 -7.32 -3.29
C GLY A 112 -5.55 -6.28 -2.45
N THR A 113 -4.82 -5.55 -1.61
CA THR A 113 -5.36 -4.41 -0.84
C THR A 113 -5.03 -3.09 -1.52
N ALA A 114 -6.03 -2.20 -1.57
CA ALA A 114 -5.86 -0.81 -1.92
C ALA A 114 -6.44 0.11 -0.83
N ALA A 115 -5.91 1.32 -0.75
CA ALA A 115 -6.47 2.45 -0.01
C ALA A 115 -7.09 3.45 -0.98
N ALA A 116 -8.17 4.09 -0.55
CA ALA A 116 -8.77 5.24 -1.21
C ALA A 116 -9.55 6.08 -0.19
N ASP A 117 -9.76 7.37 -0.49
CA ASP A 117 -10.69 8.16 0.30
C ASP A 117 -12.12 7.64 0.12
N ARG A 118 -12.90 7.66 1.21
CA ARG A 118 -14.25 7.06 1.25
C ARG A 118 -15.17 7.62 0.17
N ASP A 119 -15.05 8.91 -0.11
CA ASP A 119 -15.89 9.62 -1.09
C ASP A 119 -15.36 9.50 -2.53
N VAL A 120 -14.17 8.90 -2.71
CA VAL A 120 -13.53 8.68 -4.02
C VAL A 120 -13.77 7.25 -4.49
N LEU A 121 -13.48 6.26 -3.64
CA LEU A 121 -13.75 4.86 -3.92
C LEU A 121 -14.15 4.14 -2.64
N ALA A 122 -15.42 3.75 -2.56
CA ALA A 122 -15.97 3.17 -1.35
C ALA A 122 -15.29 1.85 -0.98
N ARG A 123 -15.13 1.61 0.33
CA ARG A 123 -14.63 0.33 0.87
C ARG A 123 -15.40 -0.85 0.28
N GLY A 124 -14.68 -1.89 -0.11
CA GLY A 124 -15.21 -3.10 -0.75
C GLY A 124 -15.26 -3.03 -2.27
N HIS A 125 -15.07 -1.86 -2.89
CA HIS A 125 -14.91 -1.78 -4.34
C HIS A 125 -13.73 -2.61 -4.82
N ARG A 126 -13.94 -3.33 -5.92
CA ARG A 126 -12.93 -4.11 -6.60
C ARG A 126 -12.61 -3.51 -7.94
N PHE A 127 -11.32 -3.49 -8.28
CA PHE A 127 -10.87 -2.97 -9.56
C PHE A 127 -9.61 -3.67 -10.08
N VAL A 128 -9.36 -3.46 -11.36
CA VAL A 128 -8.09 -3.78 -12.03
C VAL A 128 -7.52 -2.53 -12.67
N ILE A 129 -6.20 -2.46 -12.74
CA ILE A 129 -5.51 -1.49 -13.59
C ILE A 129 -5.47 -2.07 -15.01
N THR A 130 -5.93 -1.30 -15.98
CA THR A 130 -5.91 -1.69 -17.40
C THR A 130 -4.83 -0.95 -18.18
N ASP A 131 -4.45 0.24 -17.72
CA ASP A 131 -3.36 1.06 -18.23
C ASP A 131 -2.66 1.74 -17.04
N CYS A 132 -1.33 1.71 -17.03
CA CYS A 132 -0.50 2.29 -15.97
C CYS A 132 -0.18 3.76 -16.21
N GLY A 133 -0.47 4.32 -17.37
CA GLY A 133 -0.10 5.70 -17.69
C GLY A 133 1.41 5.90 -17.67
N LYS A 134 1.87 6.95 -16.97
CA LYS A 134 3.25 7.42 -16.93
C LYS A 134 3.69 7.71 -15.50
N ASP A 135 4.99 7.84 -15.25
CA ASP A 135 5.48 8.41 -14.00
C ASP A 135 5.31 9.94 -13.98
N ASP A 136 5.68 10.56 -12.86
CA ASP A 136 5.52 12.00 -12.64
C ASP A 136 6.40 12.87 -13.55
N ASP A 137 7.49 12.28 -14.08
CA ASP A 137 8.36 12.90 -15.09
C ASP A 137 7.84 12.65 -16.53
N GLY A 138 6.73 11.92 -16.69
CA GLY A 138 6.09 11.63 -17.96
C GLY A 138 6.72 10.47 -18.74
N HIS A 139 7.60 9.69 -18.12
CA HIS A 139 8.18 8.48 -18.70
C HIS A 139 7.22 7.28 -18.59
N THR A 140 7.51 6.25 -19.38
CA THR A 140 6.78 4.98 -19.28
C THR A 140 7.15 4.26 -18.00
N ILE A 141 6.14 3.76 -17.28
CA ILE A 141 6.32 2.90 -16.11
C ILE A 141 7.12 1.65 -16.47
N ASP A 142 8.00 1.21 -15.56
CA ASP A 142 8.74 -0.04 -15.73
C ASP A 142 7.79 -1.20 -16.09
N ALA A 143 8.12 -1.91 -17.17
CA ALA A 143 7.23 -2.89 -17.76
C ALA A 143 6.91 -4.05 -16.80
N LYS A 144 7.86 -4.45 -15.94
CA LYS A 144 7.64 -5.53 -14.96
C LYS A 144 6.69 -5.06 -13.87
N VAL A 145 6.88 -3.83 -13.38
CA VAL A 145 6.02 -3.22 -12.36
C VAL A 145 4.61 -3.05 -12.90
N CYS A 146 4.45 -2.42 -14.06
CA CYS A 146 3.14 -2.24 -14.66
C CYS A 146 2.43 -3.57 -14.93
N THR A 147 3.13 -4.57 -15.47
CA THR A 147 2.56 -5.91 -15.68
C THR A 147 2.09 -6.53 -14.38
N ARG A 148 2.89 -6.43 -13.31
CA ARG A 148 2.52 -6.97 -12.01
C ARG A 148 1.28 -6.27 -11.44
N LEU A 149 1.24 -4.94 -11.47
CA LEU A 149 0.11 -4.16 -10.95
C LEU A 149 -1.19 -4.43 -11.71
N ARG A 150 -1.12 -4.61 -13.04
CA ARG A 150 -2.27 -4.96 -13.91
C ARG A 150 -2.74 -6.41 -13.74
N SER A 151 -1.85 -7.32 -13.33
CA SER A 151 -2.21 -8.72 -13.07
C SER A 151 -3.01 -8.93 -11.79
N ALA A 152 -3.00 -7.94 -10.89
CA ALA A 152 -3.63 -8.02 -9.58
C ALA A 152 -5.09 -7.54 -9.63
N GLU A 153 -5.90 -8.10 -8.74
CA GLU A 153 -7.23 -7.58 -8.44
C GLU A 153 -7.19 -6.87 -7.10
N TRP A 154 -7.54 -5.59 -7.12
CA TRP A 154 -7.44 -4.71 -5.98
C TRP A 154 -8.79 -4.60 -5.30
N THR A 155 -8.80 -4.62 -3.98
CA THR A 155 -9.99 -4.35 -3.17
C THR A 155 -9.69 -3.19 -2.25
N VAL A 156 -10.54 -2.16 -2.27
CA VAL A 156 -10.42 -1.04 -1.32
C VAL A 156 -10.78 -1.53 0.07
N THR A 157 -9.80 -1.76 0.91
CA THR A 157 -10.01 -2.14 2.32
C THR A 157 -9.28 -1.22 3.28
N ASP A 158 -8.50 -0.28 2.76
CA ASP A 158 -7.75 0.65 3.58
C ASP A 158 -8.11 2.11 3.29
N LEU A 159 -7.60 3.02 4.11
CA LEU A 159 -7.85 4.46 3.98
C LEU A 159 -6.52 5.21 3.99
N PHE A 160 -6.47 6.31 3.24
CA PHE A 160 -5.34 7.23 3.33
C PHE A 160 -5.20 7.80 4.74
N ARG A 161 -3.95 8.11 5.09
CA ARG A 161 -3.69 9.06 6.16
C ARG A 161 -4.35 10.40 5.80
N PRO A 162 -5.01 11.10 6.75
CA PRO A 162 -5.60 12.40 6.46
C PRO A 162 -4.62 13.36 5.78
N GLY A 163 -5.02 13.90 4.62
CA GLY A 163 -4.22 14.82 3.81
C GLY A 163 -3.34 14.17 2.71
N TYR A 164 -3.34 12.83 2.58
CA TYR A 164 -2.54 12.11 1.58
C TYR A 164 -3.35 11.58 0.38
N GLY A 165 -4.67 11.49 0.53
CA GLY A 165 -5.57 11.09 -0.54
C GLY A 165 -5.89 12.24 -1.51
N GLY A 166 -7.07 12.20 -2.10
CA GLY A 166 -7.52 13.15 -3.10
C GLY A 166 -8.39 12.52 -4.18
N GLU A 167 -8.95 13.38 -5.03
CA GLU A 167 -9.79 12.94 -6.14
C GLU A 167 -9.02 12.00 -7.07
N HIS A 168 -9.69 10.94 -7.51
CA HIS A 168 -9.13 9.94 -8.44
C HIS A 168 -7.78 9.37 -8.00
N HIS A 169 -7.57 9.21 -6.69
CA HIS A 169 -6.34 8.67 -6.12
C HIS A 169 -6.61 7.33 -5.41
N ALA A 170 -5.82 6.32 -5.75
CA ALA A 170 -5.75 5.05 -5.03
C ALA A 170 -4.30 4.74 -4.63
N ASP A 171 -4.12 4.05 -3.50
CA ASP A 171 -2.81 3.59 -3.04
C ASP A 171 -2.78 2.07 -2.97
N LEU A 172 -1.72 1.43 -3.48
CA LEU A 172 -1.69 -0.01 -3.65
C LEU A 172 -0.69 -0.66 -2.69
N TYR A 173 -1.17 -1.61 -1.89
CA TYR A 173 -0.29 -2.34 -0.98
C TYR A 173 0.49 -3.42 -1.73
N ILE A 174 1.82 -3.29 -1.77
CA ILE A 174 2.69 -4.20 -2.54
C ILE A 174 3.47 -5.21 -1.67
N GLY A 175 3.29 -5.19 -0.35
CA GLY A 175 3.92 -6.13 0.57
C GLY A 175 5.17 -5.56 1.26
N GLU A 176 6.06 -6.43 1.71
CA GLU A 176 7.33 -6.02 2.34
C GLU A 176 8.34 -5.52 1.30
N GLU A 177 9.10 -4.49 1.66
CA GLU A 177 10.27 -4.11 0.87
C GLU A 177 11.27 -5.26 0.76
N THR A 178 11.96 -5.33 -0.38
CA THR A 178 12.80 -6.49 -0.73
C THR A 178 14.30 -6.22 -0.59
N GLY A 179 14.70 -5.02 -0.17
CA GLY A 179 16.11 -4.66 -0.04
C GLY A 179 16.35 -3.21 0.37
N PRO A 180 17.62 -2.86 0.65
CA PRO A 180 18.00 -1.48 0.96
C PRO A 180 17.72 -0.55 -0.23
N ASN A 181 17.39 0.70 0.06
CA ASN A 181 16.99 1.70 -0.93
C ASN A 181 15.76 1.30 -1.77
N PHE A 182 14.79 0.57 -1.19
CA PHE A 182 13.58 0.18 -1.91
C PHE A 182 12.84 1.36 -2.54
N ALA A 183 12.82 2.51 -1.87
CA ALA A 183 12.26 3.78 -2.38
C ALA A 183 12.99 4.35 -3.62
N LYS A 184 14.15 3.80 -4.02
CA LYS A 184 14.84 4.12 -5.28
C LYS A 184 14.67 3.03 -6.34
N SER A 185 13.96 1.96 -6.01
CA SER A 185 13.68 0.87 -6.94
C SER A 185 12.47 1.21 -7.81
N PRO A 186 12.31 0.56 -8.97
CA PRO A 186 11.11 0.74 -9.79
C PRO A 186 9.79 0.40 -9.09
N TRP A 187 9.83 -0.36 -7.98
CA TRP A 187 8.63 -0.72 -7.24
C TRP A 187 8.02 0.47 -6.49
N TYR A 188 8.83 1.43 -6.05
CA TYR A 188 8.32 2.68 -5.46
C TYR A 188 7.98 3.64 -6.59
N THR A 189 6.77 3.48 -7.14
CA THR A 189 6.31 4.16 -8.34
C THR A 189 5.00 4.89 -8.10
N GLU A 190 4.82 5.98 -8.83
CA GLU A 190 3.55 6.67 -8.99
C GLU A 190 3.08 6.53 -10.44
N LEU A 191 1.81 6.20 -10.61
CA LEU A 191 1.14 6.09 -11.89
C LEU A 191 0.27 7.34 -12.09
N SER A 192 0.70 8.22 -12.97
CA SER A 192 -0.02 9.39 -13.43
C SER A 192 -0.79 9.06 -14.72
N GLY A 193 -2.10 9.29 -14.69
CA GLY A 193 -2.99 9.00 -15.83
C GLY A 193 -3.27 7.50 -16.02
N ALA A 194 -3.37 6.76 -14.92
CA ALA A 194 -3.78 5.36 -14.94
C ALA A 194 -5.26 5.20 -15.30
N THR A 195 -5.63 3.98 -15.72
CA THR A 195 -7.02 3.62 -16.03
C THR A 195 -7.47 2.42 -15.21
N LEU A 196 -8.52 2.63 -14.40
CA LEU A 196 -9.13 1.61 -13.56
C LEU A 196 -10.46 1.11 -14.14
N TYR A 197 -10.72 -0.17 -13.98
CA TYR A 197 -11.98 -0.81 -14.38
C TYR A 197 -12.55 -1.66 -13.25
N THR A 198 -13.88 -1.70 -13.14
CA THR A 198 -14.59 -2.56 -12.19
C THR A 198 -14.29 -4.03 -12.42
N ARG A 199 -14.33 -4.81 -11.33
CA ARG A 199 -14.28 -6.27 -11.33
C ARG A 199 -15.54 -6.89 -10.74
#